data_AF-A0A2W0A6P2-F1
#
_entry.id   AF-A0A2W0A6P2-F1
#
_cell.length_a   1.000
_cell.length_b   1.000
_cell.length_c   1.000
_cell.angle_alpha   90.00
_cell.angle_beta   90.00
_cell.angle_gamma   90.00
#
_symmetry.space_group_name_H-M   'P 1'
#
loop_
_entity.id
_entity.type
_entity.pdbx_description
1 polymer ?
#
loop_
_entity_poly.entity_id
_entity_poly.type
_entity_poly.pdbx_seq_one_letter_code
_entity_poly.pdbx_strand_id
1 'polypeptide(L)'
;KWSETNRKRWMELNEAGLLSPAGLAAAPTENTYAPRPTIPDLPAYIAEALKANPRASSFFQELAPTYRRHFVAWIHSATRPQTREKRIGESMALLAAGKKLGLK
;
A
#
# COMPACT_ATOMS: atom_id res chain seq x y z
N LYS A 1 3.79 -7.75 -16.76
CA LYS A 1 4.71 -7.79 -15.61
C LYS A 1 4.28 -8.95 -14.72
N TRP A 2 5.21 -9.76 -14.26
CA TRP A 2 4.91 -10.91 -13.40
C TRP A 2 5.33 -10.60 -11.96
N SER A 3 4.48 -10.97 -10.98
CA SER A 3 4.92 -11.00 -9.59
C SER A 3 5.87 -12.17 -9.39
N GLU A 4 6.78 -12.04 -8.42
CA GLU A 4 7.72 -13.10 -8.07
C GLU A 4 6.98 -14.40 -7.69
N THR A 5 5.90 -14.28 -6.91
CA THR A 5 5.03 -15.41 -6.54
C THR A 5 4.40 -16.09 -7.75
N ASN A 6 3.89 -15.32 -8.72
CA ASN A 6 3.27 -15.91 -9.92
C ASN A 6 4.32 -16.56 -10.82
N ARG A 7 5.53 -16.00 -10.90
CA ARG A 7 6.65 -16.61 -11.62
C ARG A 7 7.03 -17.95 -10.98
N LYS A 8 7.16 -17.99 -9.65
CA LYS A 8 7.42 -19.23 -8.90
C LYS A 8 6.36 -20.30 -9.18
N ARG A 9 5.08 -19.92 -9.06
CA ARG A 9 3.96 -20.83 -9.33
C ARG A 9 3.94 -21.33 -10.78
N TRP A 10 4.26 -20.46 -11.74
CA TRP A 10 4.36 -20.88 -13.14
C TRP A 10 5.48 -21.89 -13.35
N MET A 11 6.66 -21.68 -12.74
CA MET A 11 7.78 -22.63 -12.81
C MET A 11 7.42 -23.99 -12.20
N GLU A 12 6.81 -24.00 -11.01
CA GLU A 12 6.34 -25.24 -10.36
C GLU A 12 5.34 -26.01 -11.23
N LEU A 13 4.38 -25.31 -11.86
CA LEU A 13 3.41 -25.93 -12.77
C LEU A 13 4.06 -26.43 -14.07
N ASN A 14 5.08 -25.72 -14.58
CA ASN A 14 5.82 -26.11 -15.76
C ASN A 14 6.65 -27.39 -15.51
N GLU A 15 7.37 -27.44 -14.39
CA GLU A 15 8.12 -28.63 -13.96
C GLU A 15 7.22 -29.83 -13.72
N ALA A 16 6.03 -29.62 -13.15
CA ALA A 16 5.04 -30.67 -12.93
C ALA A 16 4.27 -31.08 -14.20
N GLY A 17 4.49 -30.43 -15.35
CA GLY A 17 3.76 -30.73 -16.59
C GLY A 17 2.25 -30.40 -16.52
N LEU A 18 1.84 -29.53 -15.60
CA LEU A 18 0.43 -29.19 -15.33
C LEU A 18 -0.05 -27.97 -16.11
N LEU A 19 0.81 -27.34 -16.90
CA LEU A 19 0.44 -26.21 -17.73
C LEU A 19 -0.30 -26.66 -18.99
N SER A 20 -1.40 -25.98 -19.31
CA SER A 20 -2.05 -26.09 -20.61
C SER A 20 -1.21 -25.41 -21.70
N PRO A 21 -1.51 -25.64 -23.00
CA PRO A 21 -0.82 -24.96 -24.10
C PRO A 21 -0.86 -23.42 -23.99
N ALA A 22 -1.98 -22.87 -23.50
CA ALA A 22 -2.10 -21.43 -23.23
C ALA A 22 -1.19 -20.97 -22.07
N GLY A 23 -1.03 -21.81 -21.04
CA GLY A 23 -0.13 -21.54 -19.92
C GLY A 23 1.34 -21.50 -20.33
N LEU A 24 1.75 -22.41 -21.22
CA LEU A 24 3.11 -22.43 -21.81
C LEU A 24 3.37 -21.19 -22.68
N ALA A 25 2.39 -20.78 -23.49
CA ALA A 25 2.48 -19.56 -24.30
C ALA A 25 2.55 -18.28 -23.46
N ALA A 26 2.08 -18.31 -22.21
CA ALA A 26 2.10 -17.20 -21.27
C ALA A 26 3.34 -17.20 -20.35
N ALA A 27 4.49 -17.67 -20.83
CA ALA A 27 5.71 -17.73 -20.02
C ALA A 27 6.08 -16.37 -19.39
N PRO A 28 6.57 -16.35 -18.13
CA PRO A 28 6.98 -15.13 -17.47
C PRO A 28 8.08 -14.41 -18.24
N THR A 29 7.91 -13.10 -18.43
CA THR A 29 8.96 -12.23 -18.99
C THR A 29 9.87 -11.68 -17.89
N GLU A 30 11.03 -11.12 -18.27
CA GLU A 30 11.96 -10.46 -17.35
C GLU A 30 11.37 -9.20 -16.67
N ASN A 31 10.22 -8.71 -17.12
CA ASN A 31 9.62 -7.49 -16.60
C ASN A 31 8.92 -7.74 -15.25
N THR A 32 9.60 -7.35 -14.17
CA THR A 32 9.13 -7.47 -12.78
C THR A 32 8.43 -6.21 -12.28
N TYR A 33 7.71 -6.34 -11.17
CA TYR A 33 7.24 -5.17 -10.43
C TYR A 33 8.41 -4.54 -9.67
N ALA A 34 8.41 -3.21 -9.58
CA ALA A 34 9.34 -2.51 -8.69
C ALA A 34 9.13 -2.99 -7.24
N PRO A 35 10.20 -3.01 -6.42
CA PRO A 35 10.08 -3.32 -5.00
C PRO A 35 9.00 -2.45 -4.36
N ARG A 36 8.20 -3.05 -3.47
CA ARG A 36 7.27 -2.25 -2.68
C ARG A 36 8.09 -1.30 -1.80
N PRO A 37 7.73 -0.01 -1.73
CA PRO A 37 8.42 0.91 -0.86
C PRO A 37 8.28 0.44 0.59
N THR A 38 9.38 0.42 1.33
CA THR A 38 9.35 0.20 2.77
C THR A 38 8.55 1.32 3.40
N ILE A 39 7.47 0.96 4.09
CA ILE A 39 6.58 1.92 4.73
C ILE A 39 7.18 2.26 6.09
N PRO A 40 7.68 3.48 6.32
CA PRO A 40 8.18 3.87 7.64
C PRO A 40 7.00 4.00 8.63
N ASP A 41 7.26 3.86 9.93
CA ASP A 41 6.20 3.91 10.95
C ASP A 41 5.40 5.24 10.93
N LEU A 42 6.09 6.37 10.73
CA LEU A 42 5.47 7.67 10.51
C LEU A 42 6.40 8.59 9.69
N PRO A 43 6.19 8.75 8.37
CA PRO A 43 6.96 9.68 7.57
C PRO A 43 6.76 11.15 8.00
N ALA A 44 7.80 11.99 7.85
CA ALA A 44 7.79 13.40 8.24
C ALA A 44 6.62 14.19 7.64
N TYR A 45 6.29 13.98 6.36
CA TYR A 45 5.19 14.70 5.72
C TYR A 45 3.80 14.35 6.29
N ILE A 46 3.64 13.16 6.88
CA ILE A 46 2.40 12.78 7.60
C ILE A 46 2.41 13.41 9.00
N ALA A 47 3.57 13.40 9.67
CA ALA A 47 3.72 14.03 10.97
C ALA A 47 3.42 15.54 10.92
N GLU A 48 3.92 16.26 9.91
CA GLU A 48 3.62 17.68 9.71
C GLU A 48 2.13 17.93 9.44
N ALA A 49 1.49 17.07 8.64
CA ALA A 49 0.04 17.18 8.39
C ALA A 49 -0.79 16.97 9.66
N LEU A 50 -0.40 16.03 10.53
CA LEU A 50 -1.03 15.80 11.83
C LEU A 50 -0.78 16.98 12.78
N LYS A 51 0.44 17.54 12.79
CA LYS A 51 0.78 18.71 13.61
C LYS A 51 -0.05 19.94 13.22
N ALA A 52 -0.33 20.13 11.93
CA ALA A 52 -1.20 21.18 11.43
C ALA A 52 -2.69 20.97 11.77
N ASN A 53 -3.08 19.78 12.24
CA ASN A 53 -4.48 19.43 12.52
C ASN A 53 -4.61 18.76 13.90
N PRO A 54 -4.66 19.53 15.00
CA PRO A 54 -4.63 18.98 16.37
C PRO A 54 -5.73 17.96 16.65
N ARG A 55 -6.94 18.16 16.10
CA ARG A 55 -8.05 17.22 16.24
C ARG A 55 -7.77 15.87 15.58
N ALA A 56 -7.20 15.87 14.38
CA ALA A 56 -6.80 14.65 13.70
C ALA A 56 -5.65 13.95 14.44
N SER A 57 -4.68 14.73 14.94
CA SER A 57 -3.55 14.23 15.72
C SER A 57 -3.99 13.50 16.99
N SER A 58 -4.91 14.09 17.76
CA SER A 58 -5.46 13.47 18.98
C SER A 58 -6.09 12.12 18.68
N PHE A 59 -7.02 12.07 17.72
CA PHE A 59 -7.68 10.82 17.37
C PHE A 59 -6.70 9.79 16.77
N PHE A 60 -5.73 10.23 15.97
CA PHE A 60 -4.70 9.34 15.43
C PHE A 60 -3.87 8.67 16.53
N GLN A 61 -3.54 9.39 17.61
CA GLN A 61 -2.79 8.83 18.75
C GLN A 61 -3.62 7.82 19.56
N GLU A 62 -4.93 8.00 19.66
CA GLU A 62 -5.85 7.07 20.31
C GLU A 62 -6.05 5.76 19.53
N LEU A 63 -5.80 5.78 18.21
CA LEU A 63 -5.93 4.58 17.38
C LEU A 63 -4.89 3.50 17.75
N ALA A 64 -5.36 2.25 17.75
CA ALA A 64 -4.48 1.09 17.86
C ALA A 64 -3.39 1.13 16.75
N PRO A 65 -2.17 0.63 17.02
CA PRO A 65 -1.04 0.71 16.07
C PRO A 65 -1.37 0.21 14.65
N THR A 66 -2.21 -0.82 14.53
CA THR A 66 -2.66 -1.36 13.23
C THR A 66 -3.41 -0.32 12.39
N TYR A 67 -4.33 0.44 12.99
CA TYR A 67 -5.09 1.47 12.26
C TYR A 67 -4.21 2.65 11.89
N ARG A 68 -3.28 3.05 12.76
CA ARG A 68 -2.27 4.07 12.44
C ARG A 68 -1.44 3.66 11.22
N ARG A 69 -0.97 2.41 11.20
CA ARG A 69 -0.24 1.83 10.05
C ARG A 69 -1.08 1.82 8.78
N HIS A 70 -2.39 1.55 8.84
CA HIS A 70 -3.24 1.60 7.66
C HIS A 70 -3.28 2.99 7.01
N PHE A 71 -3.44 4.05 7.82
CA PHE A 71 -3.37 5.43 7.32
C PHE A 71 -2.00 5.73 6.70
N VAL A 72 -0.92 5.42 7.41
CA VAL A 72 0.46 5.67 6.92
C VAL A 72 0.73 4.91 5.62
N ALA A 73 0.38 3.62 5.56
CA ALA A 73 0.55 2.78 4.38
C ALA A 73 -0.29 3.27 3.20
N TRP A 74 -1.54 3.67 3.44
CA TRP A 74 -2.41 4.19 2.39
C TRP A 74 -1.89 5.50 1.82
N ILE A 75 -1.45 6.43 2.65
CA ILE A 75 -0.85 7.68 2.16
C ILE A 75 0.49 7.38 1.44
N HIS A 76 1.36 6.58 2.05
CA HIS A 76 2.72 6.32 1.53
C HIS A 76 2.74 5.49 0.24
N SER A 77 1.75 4.61 0.05
CA SER A 77 1.62 3.83 -1.19
C SER A 77 1.33 4.68 -2.43
N ALA A 78 0.97 5.96 -2.27
CA ALA A 78 0.79 6.87 -3.41
C ALA A 78 2.14 7.29 -4.01
N THR A 79 2.43 6.75 -5.21
CA THR A 79 3.63 7.07 -5.97
C THR A 79 3.60 8.50 -6.52
N ARG A 80 2.42 9.00 -6.94
CA ARG A 80 2.27 10.33 -7.51
C ARG A 80 2.12 11.38 -6.40
N PRO A 81 2.89 12.50 -6.41
CA PRO A 81 2.80 13.55 -5.38
C PRO A 81 1.38 14.10 -5.19
N GLN A 82 0.69 14.41 -6.29
CA GLN A 82 -0.69 14.91 -6.27
C GLN A 82 -1.67 13.94 -5.56
N THR A 83 -1.51 12.64 -5.80
CA THR A 83 -2.34 11.62 -5.13
C THR A 83 -2.00 11.50 -3.65
N ARG A 84 -0.72 11.67 -3.30
CA ARG A 84 -0.28 11.66 -1.90
C ARG A 84 -0.90 12.82 -1.12
N GLU A 85 -0.84 14.03 -1.67
CA GLU A 85 -1.46 15.22 -1.08
C GLU A 85 -2.96 15.05 -0.88
N LYS A 86 -3.66 14.53 -1.90
CA LYS A 86 -5.09 14.20 -1.79
C LYS A 86 -5.38 13.23 -0.64
N ARG A 87 -4.61 12.13 -0.54
CA ARG A 87 -4.77 11.14 0.54
C ARG A 87 -4.43 11.70 1.92
N ILE A 88 -3.46 12.62 2.03
CA ILE A 88 -3.18 13.33 3.28
C ILE A 88 -4.43 14.12 3.69
N GLY A 89 -4.99 14.93 2.79
CA GLY A 89 -6.20 15.71 3.06
C GLY A 89 -7.38 14.84 3.49
N GLU A 90 -7.65 13.76 2.76
CA GLU A 90 -8.71 12.79 3.10
C GLU A 90 -8.47 12.13 4.46
N SER A 91 -7.22 11.75 4.76
CA SER A 91 -6.86 11.16 6.05
C SER A 91 -7.08 12.13 7.19
N MET A 92 -6.65 13.40 7.05
CA MET A 92 -6.86 14.42 8.08
C MET A 92 -8.35 14.67 8.32
N ALA A 93 -9.16 14.73 7.25
CA ALA A 93 -10.62 14.89 7.36
C ALA A 93 -11.29 13.71 8.10
N LEU A 94 -10.91 12.48 7.76
CA LEU A 94 -11.42 11.27 8.43
C LEU A 94 -11.03 11.22 9.91
N LEU A 95 -9.75 11.48 10.21
CA LEU A 95 -9.23 11.48 11.57
C LEU A 95 -9.87 12.58 12.40
N ALA A 96 -10.02 13.79 11.85
CA ALA A 96 -10.73 14.88 12.53
C ALA A 96 -12.21 14.53 12.79
N ALA A 97 -12.83 13.75 11.92
CA ALA A 97 -14.19 13.24 12.09
C ALA A 97 -14.29 12.01 13.03
N GLY A 98 -13.18 11.53 13.62
CA GLY A 98 -13.17 10.34 14.48
C GLY A 98 -13.43 9.03 13.72
N LYS A 99 -13.15 9.01 12.41
CA LYS A 99 -13.40 7.86 11.54
C LYS A 99 -12.11 7.11 11.21
N LYS A 100 -12.20 5.78 11.21
CA LYS A 100 -11.12 4.90 10.75
C LYS A 100 -11.09 4.86 9.22
N LEU A 101 -9.93 4.53 8.67
CA LEU A 101 -9.78 4.33 7.23
C LEU A 101 -10.59 3.09 6.81
N GLY A 102 -11.62 3.29 6.00
CA GLY A 102 -12.47 2.23 5.46
C GLY A 102 -11.82 1.47 4.30
N LEU A 103 -10.63 0.91 4.52
CA LEU A 103 -10.05 -0.03 3.56
C LEU A 103 -10.89 -1.32 3.62
N LYS A 104 -11.55 -1.66 2.50
CA LYS A 104 -12.12 -2.99 2.28
C LYS A 104 -11.01 -3.98 1.94
#